data_AF-A0A430HCT8-F1
#
_entry.id   AF-A0A430HCT8-F1
#
_cell.length_a   1.000
_cell.length_b   1.000
_cell.length_c   1.000
_cell.angle_alpha   90.00
_cell.angle_beta   90.00
_cell.angle_gamma   90.00
#
_symmetry.space_group_name_H-M   'P 1'
#
loop_
_entity.id
_entity.type
_entity.pdbx_description
1 polymer ?
#
loop_
_entity_poly.entity_id
_entity_poly.type
_entity_poly.pdbx_seq_one_letter_code
_entity_poly.pdbx_strand_id
1 'polypeptide(L)'
;MPAGYLDHIEGMGERLKMLCSMVGRTADDPALCALAEATFGKAPPQSIGNAKHDDTVWMSAKQADVELLFSRMVVNRSYPPKPVGKKAICPVLQHVGFGSAYRDPVLFGVHGDALWDAVAARMPEHYSEKTHENGIFEKRFTLMLDPGRDIELLLWSYHGRTNGRVQIVQGRELTSFHFVKDIHSGAGLFVQWALERGWIERSMFAGHEDLLDAMLRRQTRPSQLVALALERGLWDTHLVNAPGLRQFAHTYFHHFDGIWLNTDLKTMFGKREGRYGHDEPLLDDDPATIYDALFAVVDQQFADWKARHPG
;
A
#
# COMPACT_ATOMS: atom_id res chain seq x y z
N MET A 1 26.03 -3.48 -11.04
CA MET A 1 25.11 -2.44 -11.56
C MET A 1 25.28 -2.37 -13.06
N PRO A 2 24.23 -2.44 -13.88
CA PRO A 2 24.34 -2.01 -15.26
C PRO A 2 24.65 -0.51 -15.28
N ALA A 3 25.68 -0.09 -16.01
CA ALA A 3 25.93 1.33 -16.26
C ALA A 3 24.67 1.94 -16.89
N GLY A 4 24.29 3.17 -16.52
CA GLY A 4 23.14 3.85 -17.16
C GLY A 4 21.79 3.73 -16.45
N TYR A 5 21.64 2.88 -15.43
CA TYR A 5 20.32 2.48 -14.91
C TYR A 5 19.40 3.66 -14.47
N LEU A 6 19.98 4.75 -13.97
CA LEU A 6 19.26 5.98 -13.60
C LEU A 6 19.95 7.24 -14.11
N ASP A 7 20.77 7.13 -15.15
CA ASP A 7 21.53 8.27 -15.69
C ASP A 7 20.65 9.26 -16.46
N HIS A 8 19.41 8.86 -16.75
CA HIS A 8 18.37 9.73 -17.30
C HIS A 8 17.77 10.69 -16.27
N ILE A 9 18.01 10.49 -14.95
CA ILE A 9 17.54 11.38 -13.90
C ILE A 9 18.59 12.47 -13.64
N GLU A 10 18.26 13.71 -14.03
CA GLU A 10 19.18 14.84 -13.98
C GLU A 10 19.73 15.10 -12.56
N GLY A 11 21.05 15.05 -12.42
CA GLY A 11 21.75 15.44 -11.20
C GLY A 11 21.47 14.56 -9.97
N MET A 12 20.95 13.35 -10.16
CA MET A 12 20.77 12.37 -9.08
C MET A 12 22.13 11.83 -8.61
N GLY A 13 22.38 11.83 -7.30
CA GLY A 13 23.64 11.35 -6.73
C GLY A 13 23.84 9.84 -6.89
N GLU A 14 25.08 9.41 -7.11
CA GLU A 14 25.44 8.00 -7.32
C GLU A 14 25.03 7.09 -6.15
N ARG A 15 25.10 7.60 -4.92
CA ARG A 15 24.64 6.85 -3.75
C ARG A 15 23.14 6.62 -3.78
N LEU A 16 22.34 7.61 -4.15
CA LEU A 16 20.89 7.45 -4.26
C LEU A 16 20.53 6.48 -5.39
N LYS A 17 21.25 6.52 -6.52
CA LYS A 17 21.09 5.53 -7.61
C LYS A 17 21.38 4.11 -7.11
N MET A 18 22.46 3.94 -6.35
CA MET A 18 22.81 2.67 -5.71
C MET A 18 21.71 2.23 -4.74
N LEU A 19 21.21 3.09 -3.85
CA LEU A 19 20.13 2.77 -2.92
C LEU A 19 18.83 2.37 -3.66
N CYS A 20 18.48 3.07 -4.73
CA CYS A 20 17.35 2.74 -5.59
C CYS A 20 17.48 1.35 -6.24
N SER A 21 18.70 0.93 -6.58
CA SER A 21 18.95 -0.40 -7.12
C SER A 21 18.74 -1.52 -6.09
N MET A 22 18.82 -1.18 -4.80
CA MET A 22 18.65 -2.13 -3.69
C MET A 22 17.19 -2.33 -3.29
N VAL A 23 16.35 -1.32 -3.44
CA VAL A 23 14.91 -1.42 -3.17
C VAL A 23 14.29 -2.54 -4.01
N GLY A 24 13.43 -3.34 -3.38
CA GLY A 24 12.81 -4.51 -3.99
C GLY A 24 13.63 -5.81 -3.92
N ARG A 25 14.88 -5.77 -3.45
CA ARG A 25 15.68 -6.98 -3.23
C ARG A 25 15.31 -7.67 -1.93
N THR A 26 15.52 -8.98 -1.88
CA THR A 26 15.38 -9.76 -0.64
C THR A 26 16.54 -9.45 0.32
N ALA A 27 16.28 -9.61 1.62
CA ALA A 27 17.25 -9.31 2.67
C ALA A 27 18.52 -10.18 2.64
N ASP A 28 18.49 -11.30 1.92
CA ASP A 28 19.62 -12.19 1.67
C ASP A 28 20.44 -11.83 0.42
N ASP A 29 20.06 -10.79 -0.35
CA ASP A 29 20.80 -10.35 -1.52
C ASP A 29 22.24 -9.93 -1.12
N PRO A 30 23.29 -10.52 -1.72
CA PRO A 30 24.67 -10.25 -1.29
C PRO A 30 25.08 -8.78 -1.35
N ALA A 31 24.59 -8.02 -2.33
CA ALA A 31 24.92 -6.60 -2.46
C ALA A 31 24.23 -5.76 -1.39
N LEU A 32 22.99 -6.11 -1.03
CA LEU A 32 22.27 -5.48 0.07
C LEU A 32 22.89 -5.82 1.43
N CYS A 33 23.32 -7.07 1.65
CA CYS A 33 24.05 -7.48 2.84
C CYS A 33 25.34 -6.67 3.01
N ALA A 34 26.16 -6.58 1.96
CA ALA A 34 27.41 -5.81 1.99
C ALA A 34 27.16 -4.32 2.29
N LEU A 35 26.13 -3.71 1.69
CA LEU A 35 25.73 -2.33 1.97
C LEU A 35 25.31 -2.15 3.44
N ALA A 36 24.48 -3.06 3.94
CA ALA A 36 23.94 -2.97 5.29
C ALA A 36 25.04 -3.16 6.35
N GLU A 37 25.97 -4.08 6.13
CA GLU A 37 27.14 -4.26 7.00
C GLU A 37 28.04 -3.02 6.99
N ALA A 38 28.30 -2.43 5.82
CA ALA A 38 29.12 -1.22 5.72
C ALA A 38 28.45 0.00 6.39
N THR A 39 27.12 0.12 6.30
CA THR A 39 26.37 1.29 6.77
C THR A 39 25.93 1.17 8.23
N PHE A 40 25.51 -0.02 8.66
CA PHE A 40 24.90 -0.26 9.98
C PHE A 40 25.73 -1.20 10.86
N GLY A 41 26.85 -1.75 10.37
CA GLY A 41 27.70 -2.67 11.11
C GLY A 41 27.10 -4.07 11.33
N LYS A 42 26.02 -4.41 10.64
CA LYS A 42 25.33 -5.71 10.75
C LYS A 42 24.55 -6.06 9.48
N ALA A 43 24.36 -7.36 9.26
CA ALA A 43 23.56 -7.87 8.15
C ALA A 43 22.05 -7.56 8.29
N PRO A 44 21.30 -7.56 7.18
CA PRO A 44 19.85 -7.43 7.19
C PRO A 44 19.14 -8.55 7.95
N PRO A 45 17.89 -8.33 8.41
CA PRO A 45 17.08 -9.37 9.00
C PRO A 45 16.77 -10.47 7.97
N GLN A 46 17.44 -11.61 8.09
CA GLN A 46 17.27 -12.76 7.19
C GLN A 46 15.92 -13.47 7.37
N SER A 47 15.17 -13.08 8.40
CA SER A 47 13.87 -13.65 8.73
C SER A 47 13.05 -12.64 9.53
N ILE A 48 11.79 -12.47 9.15
CA ILE A 48 10.75 -11.92 10.01
C ILE A 48 9.86 -13.09 10.44
N GLY A 49 9.82 -13.37 11.76
CA GLY A 49 9.03 -14.46 12.33
C GLY A 49 7.61 -14.03 12.72
N ASN A 50 6.70 -14.99 12.94
CA ASN A 50 5.31 -14.72 13.38
C ASN A 50 5.18 -14.28 14.85
N ALA A 51 6.30 -14.18 15.58
CA ALA A 51 6.29 -13.82 16.98
C ALA A 51 6.18 -12.29 17.10
N LYS A 52 4.92 -11.83 17.23
CA LYS A 52 4.46 -10.43 17.32
C LYS A 52 4.23 -9.80 15.94
N HIS A 53 3.25 -8.90 15.92
CA HIS A 53 2.60 -8.22 14.80
C HIS A 53 3.52 -7.37 13.89
N ASP A 54 4.81 -7.66 13.86
CA ASP A 54 5.79 -6.84 13.16
C ASP A 54 6.01 -7.46 11.77
N ASP A 55 5.17 -7.08 10.82
CA ASP A 55 5.34 -7.40 9.39
C ASP A 55 6.53 -6.69 8.76
N THR A 56 7.14 -5.78 9.52
CA THR A 56 8.23 -4.91 9.10
C THR A 56 9.33 -4.84 10.16
N VAL A 57 10.57 -4.71 9.72
CA VAL A 57 11.73 -4.49 10.58
C VAL A 57 12.55 -3.32 10.04
N TRP A 58 12.80 -2.35 10.90
CA TRP A 58 13.69 -1.22 10.60
C TRP A 58 15.14 -1.58 10.92
N MET A 59 16.03 -1.21 10.01
CA MET A 59 17.44 -1.02 10.31
C MET A 59 17.73 0.48 10.34
N SER A 60 17.87 0.98 11.55
CA SER A 60 18.26 2.36 11.83
C SER A 60 19.50 2.36 12.71
N ALA A 61 20.37 3.35 12.53
CA ALA A 61 21.48 3.64 13.43
C ALA A 61 21.52 5.14 13.72
N LYS A 62 21.87 5.53 14.95
CA LYS A 62 21.87 6.95 15.39
C LYS A 62 22.75 7.87 14.53
N GLN A 63 23.76 7.31 13.88
CA GLN A 63 24.72 8.03 13.04
C GLN A 63 24.56 7.76 11.55
N ALA A 64 23.65 6.86 11.15
CA ALA A 64 23.37 6.63 9.74
C ALA A 64 22.53 7.79 9.20
N ASP A 65 22.87 8.24 8.01
CA ASP A 65 22.11 9.24 7.25
C ASP A 65 20.97 8.62 6.43
N VAL A 66 20.84 7.29 6.48
CA VAL A 66 19.80 6.49 5.84
C VAL A 66 19.22 5.44 6.80
N GLU A 67 18.00 5.00 6.54
CA GLU A 67 17.30 3.92 7.23
C GLU A 67 16.76 2.91 6.22
N LEU A 68 16.73 1.63 6.57
CA LEU A 68 16.20 0.58 5.70
C LEU A 68 14.97 -0.06 6.35
N LEU A 69 13.84 -0.09 5.62
CA LEU A 69 12.65 -0.85 6.03
C LEU A 69 12.55 -2.16 5.27
N PHE A 70 12.63 -3.26 5.99
CA PHE A 70 12.38 -4.60 5.48
C PHE A 70 10.95 -5.00 5.79
N SER A 71 10.26 -5.59 4.82
CA SER A 71 8.87 -6.01 4.97
C SER A 71 8.60 -7.34 4.30
N ARG A 72 7.74 -8.15 4.93
CA ARG A 72 7.12 -9.32 4.30
C ARG A 72 5.74 -9.01 3.69
N MET A 73 5.24 -7.79 3.89
CA MET A 73 3.98 -7.27 3.39
C MET A 73 4.21 -6.10 2.42
N VAL A 74 4.87 -6.39 1.30
CA VAL A 74 4.94 -5.43 0.19
C VAL A 74 3.60 -5.42 -0.52
N VAL A 75 2.90 -4.29 -0.48
CA VAL A 75 1.60 -4.11 -1.11
C VAL A 75 1.81 -3.59 -2.53
N ASN A 76 2.28 -4.46 -3.42
CA ASN A 76 2.51 -4.10 -4.81
C ASN A 76 2.41 -5.33 -5.71
N ARG A 77 1.76 -5.21 -6.86
CA ARG A 77 1.53 -6.32 -7.80
C ARG A 77 2.81 -6.98 -8.33
N SER A 78 3.88 -6.21 -8.45
CA SER A 78 5.19 -6.64 -8.93
C SER A 78 5.94 -7.46 -7.87
N TYR A 79 5.42 -7.49 -6.63
CA TYR A 79 5.99 -8.19 -5.48
C TYR A 79 4.93 -9.12 -4.87
N PRO A 80 4.69 -10.29 -5.48
CA PRO A 80 3.59 -11.15 -5.09
C PRO A 80 3.70 -11.58 -3.61
N PRO A 81 2.55 -11.71 -2.92
CA PRO A 81 2.51 -12.14 -1.53
C PRO A 81 3.24 -13.48 -1.31
N LYS A 82 4.16 -13.51 -0.34
CA LYS A 82 4.77 -14.77 0.13
C LYS A 82 3.84 -15.42 1.17
N PRO A 83 3.42 -16.69 1.04
CA PRO A 83 2.51 -17.33 2.00
C PRO A 83 3.02 -17.25 3.44
N VAL A 84 2.15 -16.87 4.39
CA VAL A 84 2.49 -16.89 5.82
C VAL A 84 2.38 -18.32 6.33
N GLY A 85 3.51 -19.03 6.31
CA GLY A 85 3.61 -20.36 6.90
C GLY A 85 4.04 -20.32 8.36
N LYS A 86 4.23 -21.51 8.95
CA LYS A 86 4.95 -21.68 10.23
C LYS A 86 6.45 -21.38 10.12
N LYS A 87 6.94 -21.09 8.90
CA LYS A 87 8.36 -20.85 8.60
C LYS A 87 8.63 -19.36 8.51
N ALA A 88 9.81 -18.98 8.95
CA ALA A 88 10.44 -17.69 8.69
C ALA A 88 10.38 -17.31 7.20
N ILE A 89 10.11 -16.03 6.92
CA ILE A 89 10.14 -15.48 5.56
C ILE A 89 11.28 -14.48 5.46
N CYS A 90 12.12 -14.63 4.43
CA CYS A 90 13.11 -13.63 4.05
C CYS A 90 12.38 -12.38 3.50
N PRO A 91 12.44 -11.23 4.20
CA PRO A 91 11.72 -10.03 3.82
C PRO A 91 12.38 -9.34 2.61
N VAL A 92 11.66 -8.38 2.05
CA VAL A 92 12.12 -7.53 0.95
C VAL A 92 12.44 -6.14 1.50
N LEU A 93 13.49 -5.49 0.99
CA LEU A 93 13.74 -4.07 1.25
C LEU A 93 12.63 -3.24 0.58
N GLN A 94 11.64 -2.84 1.38
CA GLN A 94 10.47 -2.11 0.91
C GLN A 94 10.81 -0.66 0.61
N HIS A 95 11.61 -0.02 1.47
CA HIS A 95 12.10 1.33 1.21
C HIS A 95 13.40 1.65 1.94
N VAL A 96 14.07 2.68 1.43
CA VAL A 96 15.21 3.36 2.03
C VAL A 96 14.78 4.77 2.38
N GLY A 97 14.77 5.11 3.67
CA GLY A 97 14.50 6.46 4.16
C GLY A 97 15.80 7.27 4.31
N PHE A 98 15.72 8.58 4.14
CA PHE A 98 16.80 9.51 4.41
C PHE A 98 16.25 10.84 4.93
N GLY A 99 16.90 11.39 5.95
CA GLY A 99 16.47 12.60 6.64
C GLY A 99 17.45 13.76 6.46
N SER A 100 17.38 14.73 7.38
CA SER A 100 18.20 15.95 7.33
C SER A 100 19.73 15.73 7.47
N ALA A 101 20.16 14.52 7.87
CA ALA A 101 21.57 14.14 7.93
C ALA A 101 22.13 13.71 6.56
N TYR A 102 21.29 13.41 5.58
CA TYR A 102 21.71 13.01 4.23
C TYR A 102 22.34 14.20 3.49
N ARG A 103 23.52 13.97 2.91
CA ARG A 103 24.35 15.01 2.28
C ARG A 103 24.54 14.84 0.78
N ASP A 104 24.33 13.63 0.25
CA ASP A 104 24.53 13.40 -1.17
C ASP A 104 23.42 14.06 -1.99
N PRO A 105 23.70 14.47 -3.25
CA PRO A 105 22.69 15.01 -4.14
C PRO A 105 21.50 14.05 -4.33
N VAL A 106 20.29 14.58 -4.25
CA VAL A 106 19.05 13.83 -4.46
C VAL A 106 18.56 14.01 -5.90
N LEU A 107 18.32 15.24 -6.33
CA LEU A 107 17.95 15.62 -7.70
C LEU A 107 18.64 16.93 -8.06
N PHE A 108 18.90 17.14 -9.35
CA PHE A 108 19.45 18.40 -9.88
C PHE A 108 20.76 18.84 -9.23
N GLY A 109 21.54 17.91 -8.66
CA GLY A 109 22.77 18.21 -7.95
C GLY A 109 22.57 18.82 -6.56
N VAL A 110 21.34 18.90 -6.05
CA VAL A 110 21.02 19.51 -4.74
C VAL A 110 20.42 18.51 -3.77
N HIS A 111 20.41 18.88 -2.48
CA HIS A 111 19.83 18.08 -1.40
C HIS A 111 19.18 19.00 -0.35
N GLY A 112 18.43 18.42 0.60
CA GLY A 112 17.79 19.17 1.68
C GLY A 112 16.79 20.22 1.16
N ASP A 113 16.68 21.35 1.84
CA ASP A 113 15.62 22.33 1.55
C ASP A 113 15.81 23.04 0.20
N ALA A 114 17.04 23.06 -0.34
CA ALA A 114 17.33 23.57 -1.68
C ALA A 114 16.66 22.73 -2.80
N LEU A 115 16.21 21.50 -2.50
CA LEU A 115 15.47 20.69 -3.45
C LEU A 115 14.14 21.32 -3.84
N TRP A 116 13.46 21.99 -2.92
CA TRP A 116 12.07 22.40 -3.12
C TRP A 116 11.92 23.41 -4.25
N ASP A 117 12.79 24.41 -4.31
CA ASP A 117 12.76 25.40 -5.38
C ASP A 117 13.12 24.77 -6.73
N ALA A 118 14.05 23.82 -6.73
CA ALA A 118 14.45 23.11 -7.94
C ALA A 118 13.34 22.19 -8.49
N VAL A 119 12.68 21.40 -7.63
CA VAL A 119 11.57 20.52 -8.06
C VAL A 119 10.34 21.33 -8.49
N ALA A 120 10.00 22.41 -7.78
CA ALA A 120 8.88 23.27 -8.15
C ALA A 120 9.09 23.94 -9.51
N ALA A 121 10.33 24.33 -9.84
CA ALA A 121 10.65 24.96 -11.11
C ALA A 121 10.75 23.97 -12.29
N ARG A 122 11.29 22.77 -12.06
CA ARG A 122 11.65 21.83 -13.14
C ARG A 122 10.65 20.69 -13.35
N MET A 123 9.90 20.33 -12.31
CA MET A 123 8.94 19.22 -12.31
C MET A 123 7.65 19.61 -11.56
N PRO A 124 6.99 20.71 -11.92
CA PRO A 124 5.81 21.21 -11.23
C PRO A 124 4.66 20.18 -11.19
N GLU A 125 4.56 19.30 -12.19
CA GLU A 125 3.56 18.24 -12.28
C GLU A 125 3.72 17.12 -11.24
N HIS A 126 4.92 16.99 -10.68
CA HIS A 126 5.26 16.01 -9.63
C HIS A 126 5.23 16.62 -8.23
N TYR A 127 4.99 17.92 -8.12
CA TYR A 127 5.08 18.71 -6.91
C TYR A 127 3.71 19.19 -6.42
N SER A 128 3.52 19.21 -5.10
CA SER A 128 2.32 19.74 -4.47
C SER A 128 2.62 20.38 -3.12
N GLU A 129 1.82 21.38 -2.76
CA GLU A 129 1.85 22.03 -1.45
C GLU A 129 0.46 21.97 -0.83
N LYS A 130 0.40 21.69 0.48
CA LYS A 130 -0.84 21.67 1.24
C LYS A 130 -0.65 22.31 2.61
N THR A 131 -1.58 23.19 2.97
CA THR A 131 -1.72 23.67 4.35
C THR A 131 -2.85 22.88 5.01
N HIS A 132 -2.52 22.18 6.10
CA HIS A 132 -3.49 21.44 6.89
C HIS A 132 -4.22 22.38 7.85
N GLU A 133 -5.40 21.96 8.36
CA GLU A 133 -6.24 22.77 9.26
C GLU A 133 -5.55 23.18 10.56
N ASN A 134 -4.55 22.40 10.98
CA ASN A 134 -3.70 22.71 12.14
C ASN A 134 -2.54 23.68 11.82
N GLY A 135 -2.53 24.28 10.63
CA GLY A 135 -1.50 25.21 10.18
C GLY A 135 -0.19 24.56 9.74
N ILE A 136 -0.08 23.22 9.75
CA ILE A 136 1.09 22.52 9.24
C ILE A 136 1.14 22.68 7.72
N PHE A 137 2.26 23.20 7.23
CA PHE A 137 2.56 23.30 5.81
C PHE A 137 3.38 22.10 5.35
N GLU A 138 2.90 21.40 4.33
CA GLU A 138 3.52 20.22 3.75
C GLU A 138 3.80 20.45 2.27
N LYS A 139 5.07 20.35 1.89
CA LYS A 139 5.54 20.14 0.52
C LYS A 139 5.66 18.66 0.26
N ARG A 140 5.22 18.21 -0.91
CA ARG A 140 5.32 16.81 -1.33
C ARG A 140 5.73 16.71 -2.79
N PHE A 141 6.66 15.81 -3.07
CA PHE A 141 7.11 15.50 -4.43
C PHE A 141 7.20 13.98 -4.62
N THR A 142 6.66 13.46 -5.72
CA THR A 142 6.73 12.04 -6.06
C THR A 142 7.18 11.84 -7.51
N LEU A 143 8.24 11.05 -7.71
CA LEU A 143 8.79 10.74 -9.03
C LEU A 143 9.00 9.22 -9.17
N MET A 144 8.49 8.63 -10.26
CA MET A 144 8.78 7.24 -10.60
C MET A 144 10.22 7.13 -11.10
N LEU A 145 11.05 6.32 -10.42
CA LEU A 145 12.46 6.10 -10.78
C LEU A 145 12.65 4.84 -11.63
N ASP A 146 11.92 3.77 -11.31
CA ASP A 146 11.91 2.55 -12.10
C ASP A 146 10.48 2.01 -12.26
N PRO A 147 9.81 2.32 -13.39
CA PRO A 147 8.49 1.80 -13.68
C PRO A 147 8.43 0.27 -13.80
N GLY A 148 9.54 -0.40 -14.16
CA GLY A 148 9.59 -1.86 -14.30
C GLY A 148 9.62 -2.60 -12.96
N ARG A 149 10.06 -1.92 -11.90
CA ARG A 149 10.07 -2.43 -10.52
C ARG A 149 9.10 -1.67 -9.60
N ASP A 150 8.27 -0.79 -10.15
CA ASP A 150 7.42 0.13 -9.40
C ASP A 150 8.18 0.83 -8.25
N ILE A 151 9.36 1.40 -8.54
CA ILE A 151 10.15 2.13 -7.54
C ILE A 151 10.00 3.63 -7.75
N GLU A 152 9.64 4.34 -6.69
CA GLU A 152 9.49 5.79 -6.69
C GLU A 152 10.40 6.47 -5.65
N LEU A 153 10.72 7.72 -5.93
CA LEU A 153 11.23 8.70 -4.98
C LEU A 153 10.05 9.48 -4.42
N LEU A 154 9.88 9.46 -3.11
CA LEU A 154 8.97 10.35 -2.40
C LEU A 154 9.79 11.31 -1.53
N LEU A 155 9.59 12.62 -1.70
CA LEU A 155 10.09 13.66 -0.81
C LEU A 155 8.93 14.34 -0.10
N TRP A 156 9.13 14.69 1.17
CA TRP A 156 8.15 15.48 1.93
C TRP A 156 8.84 16.42 2.92
N SER A 157 8.22 17.57 3.18
CA SER A 157 8.65 18.46 4.26
C SER A 157 7.84 18.18 5.53
N TYR A 158 8.51 17.93 6.64
CA TYR A 158 7.87 17.80 7.95
C TYR A 158 8.60 18.66 8.98
N HIS A 159 7.89 19.54 9.68
CA HIS A 159 8.46 20.55 10.59
C HIS A 159 9.62 21.35 9.98
N GLY A 160 9.44 21.77 8.72
CA GLY A 160 10.44 22.55 7.99
C GLY A 160 11.72 21.77 7.62
N ARG A 161 11.72 20.44 7.75
CA ARG A 161 12.84 19.59 7.32
C ARG A 161 12.45 18.77 6.11
N THR A 162 13.33 18.73 5.13
CA THR A 162 13.22 17.82 4.00
C THR A 162 13.56 16.40 4.40
N ASN A 163 12.65 15.48 4.12
CA ASN A 163 12.82 14.04 4.26
C ASN A 163 12.55 13.39 2.90
N GLY A 164 13.12 12.21 2.70
CA GLY A 164 12.86 11.46 1.49
C GLY A 164 12.93 9.97 1.71
N ARG A 165 12.36 9.24 0.76
CA ARG A 165 12.50 7.80 0.67
C ARG A 165 12.49 7.35 -0.77
N VAL A 166 13.33 6.36 -1.08
CA VAL A 166 13.18 5.54 -2.29
C VAL A 166 12.43 4.29 -1.88
N GLN A 167 11.29 4.01 -2.52
CA GLN A 167 10.39 2.95 -2.08
C GLN A 167 9.75 2.21 -3.24
N ILE A 168 9.37 0.97 -2.98
CA ILE A 168 8.36 0.28 -3.80
C ILE A 168 7.05 1.07 -3.65
N VAL A 169 6.42 1.44 -4.76
CA VAL A 169 5.08 2.03 -4.78
C VAL A 169 4.14 1.12 -4.02
N GLN A 170 3.52 1.64 -2.97
CA GLN A 170 2.60 0.86 -2.15
C GLN A 170 1.15 1.09 -2.60
N GLY A 171 0.37 0.02 -2.59
CA GLY A 171 -1.07 0.11 -2.59
C GLY A 171 -1.55 0.78 -1.32
N ARG A 172 -2.67 1.48 -1.46
CA ARG A 172 -3.35 2.11 -0.33
C ARG A 172 -4.30 1.10 0.28
N GLU A 173 -4.26 1.02 1.59
CA GLU A 173 -5.17 0.19 2.37
C GLU A 173 -6.60 0.65 2.06
N LEU A 174 -7.48 -0.28 1.70
CA LEU A 174 -8.92 -0.06 1.62
C LEU A 174 -9.56 -0.46 2.95
N THR A 175 -9.03 -1.49 3.60
CA THR A 175 -9.47 -1.88 4.94
C THR A 175 -8.33 -2.53 5.70
N SER A 176 -8.22 -2.20 7.00
CA SER A 176 -7.19 -2.78 7.86
C SER A 176 -7.61 -4.12 8.43
N PHE A 177 -6.66 -5.04 8.59
CA PHE A 177 -6.95 -6.36 9.14
C PHE A 177 -7.59 -6.29 10.55
N HIS A 178 -7.29 -5.23 11.31
CA HIS A 178 -7.91 -4.94 12.60
C HIS A 178 -9.39 -4.59 12.48
N PHE A 179 -9.79 -3.89 11.41
CA PHE A 179 -11.18 -3.58 11.11
C PHE A 179 -11.91 -4.80 10.53
N VAL A 180 -11.22 -5.62 9.75
CA VAL A 180 -11.79 -6.83 9.12
C VAL A 180 -12.25 -7.87 10.14
N LYS A 181 -11.61 -7.97 11.30
CA LYS A 181 -11.97 -8.95 12.35
C LYS A 181 -13.36 -8.73 12.95
N ASP A 182 -13.84 -7.48 12.94
CA ASP A 182 -15.15 -7.11 13.47
C ASP A 182 -16.17 -6.84 12.31
N ILE A 183 -15.69 -6.72 11.05
CA ILE A 183 -16.45 -6.35 9.83
C ILE A 183 -16.50 -7.51 8.79
N HIS A 184 -16.33 -8.76 9.22
CA HIS A 184 -16.17 -9.92 8.32
C HIS A 184 -17.21 -10.06 7.21
N SER A 185 -18.41 -9.52 7.40
CA SER A 185 -19.49 -9.51 6.41
C SER A 185 -19.36 -8.38 5.39
N GLY A 186 -19.32 -7.11 5.77
CA GLY A 186 -19.35 -5.98 4.83
C GLY A 186 -18.18 -5.96 3.82
N ALA A 187 -16.96 -6.20 4.29
CA ALA A 187 -15.78 -6.28 3.41
C ALA A 187 -15.82 -7.54 2.53
N GLY A 188 -16.30 -8.66 3.06
CA GLY A 188 -16.49 -9.90 2.31
C GLY A 188 -17.50 -9.73 1.17
N LEU A 189 -18.64 -9.10 1.45
CA LEU A 189 -19.67 -8.79 0.45
C LEU A 189 -19.12 -7.92 -0.68
N PHE A 190 -18.29 -6.92 -0.37
CA PHE A 190 -17.61 -6.15 -1.42
C PHE A 190 -16.64 -7.00 -2.24
N VAL A 191 -15.78 -7.79 -1.59
CA VAL A 191 -14.81 -8.62 -2.32
C VAL A 191 -15.53 -9.61 -3.23
N GLN A 192 -16.65 -10.18 -2.79
CA GLN A 192 -17.53 -10.99 -3.62
C GLN A 192 -18.07 -10.20 -4.82
N TRP A 193 -18.66 -9.01 -4.60
CA TRP A 193 -19.15 -8.15 -5.67
C TRP A 193 -18.06 -7.80 -6.69
N ALA A 194 -16.91 -7.36 -6.19
CA ALA A 194 -15.77 -6.94 -6.99
C ALA A 194 -15.22 -8.13 -7.80
N LEU A 195 -15.19 -9.33 -7.21
CA LEU A 195 -14.80 -10.55 -7.89
C LEU A 195 -15.79 -10.92 -9.01
N GLU A 196 -17.10 -10.94 -8.73
CA GLU A 196 -18.14 -11.25 -9.72
C GLU A 196 -18.17 -10.27 -10.89
N ARG A 197 -17.81 -9.01 -10.66
CA ARG A 197 -17.78 -7.96 -11.69
C ARG A 197 -16.42 -7.74 -12.33
N GLY A 198 -15.44 -8.61 -12.03
CA GLY A 198 -14.11 -8.58 -12.66
C GLY A 198 -13.23 -7.41 -12.23
N TRP A 199 -13.52 -6.80 -11.08
CA TRP A 199 -12.70 -5.72 -10.51
C TRP A 199 -11.52 -6.24 -9.68
N ILE A 200 -11.53 -7.51 -9.25
CA ILE A 200 -10.44 -8.11 -8.49
C ILE A 200 -9.35 -8.66 -9.43
N GLU A 201 -8.10 -8.25 -9.19
CA GLU A 201 -6.92 -8.82 -9.82
C GLU A 201 -6.59 -10.17 -9.17
N ARG A 202 -7.02 -11.26 -9.81
CA ARG A 202 -6.91 -12.63 -9.25
C ARG A 202 -5.46 -13.04 -8.98
N SER A 203 -4.49 -12.55 -9.73
CA SER A 203 -3.07 -12.90 -9.53
C SER A 203 -2.53 -12.44 -8.18
N MET A 204 -3.21 -11.49 -7.51
CA MET A 204 -2.86 -11.02 -6.17
C MET A 204 -3.20 -12.02 -5.06
N PHE A 205 -3.96 -13.07 -5.38
CA PHE A 205 -4.42 -14.10 -4.46
C PHE A 205 -3.80 -15.47 -4.80
N ALA A 206 -2.50 -15.48 -5.14
CA ALA A 206 -1.80 -16.68 -5.56
C ALA A 206 -1.95 -17.83 -4.53
N GLY A 207 -2.37 -19.00 -5.00
CA GLY A 207 -2.63 -20.17 -4.15
C GLY A 207 -4.04 -20.25 -3.57
N HIS A 208 -4.93 -19.33 -3.93
CA HIS A 208 -6.35 -19.31 -3.53
C HIS A 208 -7.32 -19.41 -4.72
N GLU A 209 -6.88 -19.96 -5.85
CA GLU A 209 -7.65 -20.01 -7.10
C GLU A 209 -8.97 -20.77 -6.94
N ASP A 210 -8.93 -21.93 -6.27
CA ASP A 210 -10.12 -22.75 -5.98
C ASP A 210 -11.13 -21.99 -5.10
N LEU A 211 -10.62 -21.19 -4.15
CA LEU A 211 -11.45 -20.37 -3.26
C LEU A 211 -12.13 -19.23 -4.03
N LEU A 212 -11.39 -18.56 -4.92
CA LEU A 212 -11.94 -17.54 -5.81
C LEU A 212 -13.00 -18.12 -6.75
N ASP A 213 -12.76 -19.30 -7.33
CA ASP A 213 -13.73 -19.97 -8.19
C ASP A 213 -14.98 -20.42 -7.43
N ALA A 214 -14.83 -20.94 -6.21
CA ALA A 214 -15.95 -21.28 -5.34
C ALA A 214 -16.76 -20.04 -4.96
N MET A 215 -16.10 -18.91 -4.69
CA MET A 215 -16.76 -17.63 -4.45
C MET A 215 -17.51 -17.15 -5.68
N LEU A 216 -16.92 -17.16 -6.88
CA LEU A 216 -17.62 -16.79 -8.12
C LEU A 216 -18.90 -17.59 -8.35
N ARG A 217 -18.91 -18.87 -7.95
CA ARG A 217 -20.09 -19.76 -8.01
C ARG A 217 -21.02 -19.61 -6.81
N ARG A 218 -20.72 -18.69 -5.88
CA ARG A 218 -21.38 -18.48 -4.58
C ARG A 218 -21.49 -19.77 -3.74
N GLN A 219 -20.53 -20.69 -3.92
CA GLN A 219 -20.44 -21.98 -3.23
C GLN A 219 -19.68 -21.90 -1.90
N THR A 220 -19.08 -20.75 -1.60
CA THR A 220 -18.35 -20.49 -0.37
C THR A 220 -18.64 -19.08 0.10
N ARG A 221 -18.58 -18.89 1.43
CA ARG A 221 -18.80 -17.60 2.07
C ARG A 221 -17.63 -16.65 1.76
N PRO A 222 -17.88 -15.38 1.39
CA PRO A 222 -16.82 -14.40 1.14
C PRO A 222 -15.94 -14.17 2.36
N SER A 223 -16.52 -14.28 3.55
CA SER A 223 -15.82 -14.25 4.83
C SER A 223 -14.68 -15.28 4.94
N GLN A 224 -14.69 -16.37 4.17
CA GLN A 224 -13.58 -17.34 4.11
C GLN A 224 -12.37 -16.82 3.32
N LEU A 225 -12.58 -16.11 2.20
CA LEU A 225 -11.47 -15.41 1.51
C LEU A 225 -10.98 -14.22 2.31
N VAL A 226 -11.88 -13.52 3.00
CA VAL A 226 -11.51 -12.49 3.96
C VAL A 226 -10.59 -13.08 5.05
N ALA A 227 -10.93 -14.23 5.62
CA ALA A 227 -10.13 -14.88 6.65
C ALA A 227 -8.78 -15.43 6.13
N LEU A 228 -8.73 -15.92 4.88
CA LEU A 228 -7.54 -16.59 4.32
C LEU A 228 -6.59 -15.65 3.56
N ALA A 229 -7.14 -14.64 2.89
CA ALA A 229 -6.38 -13.73 2.04
C ALA A 229 -6.29 -12.30 2.58
N LEU A 230 -7.18 -11.88 3.50
CA LEU A 230 -7.16 -10.54 4.11
C LEU A 230 -6.63 -10.50 5.55
N GLU A 231 -5.88 -11.52 6.01
CA GLU A 231 -5.05 -11.36 7.23
C GLU A 231 -4.14 -10.13 7.17
N ARG A 232 -3.92 -9.62 5.95
CA ARG A 232 -3.08 -8.47 5.66
C ARG A 232 -3.87 -7.20 5.35
N GLY A 233 -5.19 -7.26 5.20
CA GLY A 233 -6.05 -6.16 4.73
C GLY A 233 -6.37 -6.23 3.23
N LEU A 234 -7.36 -5.44 2.78
CA LEU A 234 -7.65 -5.20 1.36
C LEU A 234 -6.94 -3.93 0.93
N TRP A 235 -6.32 -3.91 -0.25
CA TRP A 235 -5.70 -2.70 -0.80
C TRP A 235 -6.18 -2.43 -2.22
N ASP A 236 -6.00 -1.19 -2.65
CA ASP A 236 -6.43 -0.73 -3.96
C ASP A 236 -5.68 -1.43 -5.11
N THR A 237 -4.47 -1.93 -4.87
CA THR A 237 -3.69 -2.72 -5.82
C THR A 237 -4.30 -4.10 -6.11
N HIS A 238 -5.20 -4.58 -5.25
CA HIS A 238 -6.01 -5.77 -5.55
C HIS A 238 -7.11 -5.48 -6.58
N LEU A 239 -7.36 -4.21 -6.92
CA LEU A 239 -8.30 -3.83 -7.97
C LEU A 239 -7.59 -3.72 -9.32
N VAL A 240 -8.34 -4.02 -10.39
CA VAL A 240 -7.92 -3.79 -11.78
C VAL A 240 -7.43 -2.36 -11.98
N ASN A 241 -6.46 -2.19 -12.88
CA ASN A 241 -5.84 -0.90 -13.12
C ASN A 241 -6.67 -0.03 -14.09
N ALA A 242 -7.75 0.57 -13.58
CA ALA A 242 -8.55 1.55 -14.30
C ALA A 242 -8.27 2.99 -13.80
N PRO A 243 -8.21 4.01 -14.68
CA PRO A 243 -7.96 5.39 -14.27
C PRO A 243 -8.93 5.85 -13.18
N GLY A 244 -8.42 6.38 -12.07
CA GLY A 244 -9.22 6.91 -10.96
C GLY A 244 -9.90 5.86 -10.06
N LEU A 245 -10.07 4.60 -10.50
CA LEU A 245 -10.80 3.57 -9.76
C LEU A 245 -10.24 3.36 -8.35
N ARG A 246 -8.92 3.20 -8.26
CA ARG A 246 -8.24 2.91 -7.00
C ARG A 246 -8.38 4.04 -5.99
N GLN A 247 -8.33 5.30 -6.47
CA GLN A 247 -8.56 6.48 -5.63
C GLN A 247 -10.01 6.54 -5.19
N PHE A 248 -10.96 6.30 -6.11
CA PHE A 248 -12.38 6.27 -5.79
C PHE A 248 -12.68 5.18 -4.76
N ALA A 249 -12.21 3.94 -4.97
CA ALA A 249 -12.37 2.85 -4.03
C ALA A 249 -11.76 3.21 -2.67
N HIS A 250 -10.51 3.68 -2.63
CA HIS A 250 -9.88 4.13 -1.38
C HIS A 250 -10.71 5.17 -0.64
N THR A 251 -11.12 6.24 -1.33
CA THR A 251 -11.99 7.27 -0.75
C THR A 251 -13.31 6.66 -0.27
N TYR A 252 -13.94 5.79 -1.06
CA TYR A 252 -15.18 5.10 -0.72
C TYR A 252 -15.04 4.24 0.55
N PHE A 253 -13.93 3.52 0.71
CA PHE A 253 -13.66 2.65 1.86
C PHE A 253 -13.12 3.37 3.11
N HIS A 254 -12.42 4.50 2.97
CA HIS A 254 -11.98 5.29 4.13
C HIS A 254 -13.05 6.25 4.65
N HIS A 255 -14.06 6.57 3.83
CA HIS A 255 -15.28 7.23 4.29
C HIS A 255 -16.38 6.26 4.73
N PHE A 256 -16.02 4.98 4.90
CA PHE A 256 -16.92 3.92 5.33
C PHE A 256 -17.26 3.93 6.82
N ASP A 257 -16.54 4.76 7.60
CA ASP A 257 -16.91 5.17 8.97
C ASP A 257 -17.69 6.50 9.00
N GLY A 258 -18.11 6.98 7.83
CA GLY A 258 -18.82 8.23 7.64
C GLY A 258 -20.21 8.07 7.04
N ILE A 259 -20.34 7.58 5.80
CA ILE A 259 -21.64 7.64 5.10
C ILE A 259 -21.80 6.53 4.04
N TRP A 260 -23.03 5.99 3.98
CA TRP A 260 -23.67 5.13 2.97
C TRP A 260 -23.68 3.63 3.27
N LEU A 261 -22.68 2.79 2.97
CA LEU A 261 -22.90 1.34 3.06
C LEU A 261 -23.20 0.83 4.48
N ASN A 262 -22.50 1.29 5.52
CA ASN A 262 -22.77 0.82 6.89
C ASN A 262 -24.17 1.25 7.38
N THR A 263 -24.60 2.46 7.04
CA THR A 263 -25.96 2.94 7.31
C THR A 263 -26.98 2.13 6.53
N ASP A 264 -26.75 1.89 5.24
CA ASP A 264 -27.63 1.09 4.38
C ASP A 264 -27.73 -0.35 4.90
N LEU A 265 -26.61 -0.95 5.31
CA LEU A 265 -26.56 -2.28 5.92
C LEU A 265 -27.34 -2.30 7.25
N LYS A 266 -27.19 -1.29 8.12
CA LYS A 266 -27.98 -1.21 9.37
C LYS A 266 -29.47 -0.99 9.10
N THR A 267 -29.82 -0.19 8.10
CA THR A 267 -31.20 0.06 7.70
C THR A 267 -31.84 -1.20 7.12
N MET A 268 -31.11 -1.95 6.30
CA MET A 268 -31.61 -3.16 5.65
C MET A 268 -31.65 -4.36 6.59
N PHE A 269 -30.70 -4.49 7.52
CA PHE A 269 -30.49 -5.71 8.31
C PHE A 269 -30.64 -5.53 9.82
N GLY A 270 -30.87 -4.30 10.27
CA GLY A 270 -30.86 -3.98 11.68
C GLY A 270 -29.43 -3.82 12.22
N LYS A 271 -29.34 -3.52 13.51
CA LYS A 271 -28.09 -3.18 14.18
C LYS A 271 -27.90 -3.96 15.47
N ARG A 272 -26.64 -4.20 15.84
CA ARG A 272 -26.21 -4.74 17.14
C ARG A 272 -25.19 -3.82 17.79
N GLU A 273 -25.02 -3.93 19.09
CA GLU A 273 -23.94 -3.25 19.80
C GLU A 273 -22.60 -3.91 19.46
N GLY A 274 -21.70 -3.15 18.86
CA GLY A 274 -20.36 -3.57 18.49
C GLY A 274 -19.42 -3.63 19.68
N ARG A 275 -18.25 -4.26 19.48
CA ARG A 275 -17.26 -4.49 20.54
C ARG A 275 -16.76 -3.20 21.22
N TYR A 276 -16.83 -2.08 20.51
CA TYR A 276 -16.39 -0.77 20.98
C TYR A 276 -17.54 0.21 21.25
N GLY A 277 -18.77 -0.28 21.45
CA GLY A 277 -19.94 0.52 21.83
C GLY A 277 -20.57 1.34 20.69
N HIS A 278 -20.18 1.09 19.44
CA HIS A 278 -20.86 1.65 18.26
C HIS A 278 -21.82 0.62 17.65
N ASP A 279 -22.88 1.08 16.98
CA ASP A 279 -23.80 0.19 16.27
C ASP A 279 -23.09 -0.48 15.08
N GLU A 280 -23.23 -1.80 14.95
CA GLU A 280 -22.78 -2.62 13.82
C GLU A 280 -24.00 -3.22 13.08
N PRO A 281 -23.94 -3.46 11.76
CA PRO A 281 -25.03 -4.10 11.04
C PRO A 281 -25.10 -5.61 11.39
N LEU A 282 -26.31 -6.14 11.51
CA LEU A 282 -26.53 -7.57 11.79
C LEU A 282 -26.32 -8.39 10.50
N LEU A 283 -25.15 -9.00 10.34
CA LEU A 283 -24.75 -9.68 9.11
C LEU A 283 -24.20 -11.09 9.36
N ASP A 284 -24.68 -11.77 10.40
CA ASP A 284 -24.05 -12.97 10.95
C ASP A 284 -24.05 -14.21 10.03
N ASP A 285 -24.82 -14.20 8.93
CA ASP A 285 -25.02 -15.39 8.08
C ASP A 285 -24.82 -15.21 6.57
N ASP A 286 -24.34 -14.05 6.08
CA ASP A 286 -24.13 -13.76 4.65
C ASP A 286 -25.16 -14.43 3.68
N PRO A 287 -26.49 -14.34 3.91
CA PRO A 287 -27.44 -15.13 3.14
C PRO A 287 -27.43 -14.71 1.68
N ALA A 288 -27.44 -15.69 0.78
CA ALA A 288 -27.25 -15.48 -0.66
C ALA A 288 -28.24 -14.51 -1.31
N THR A 289 -29.40 -14.32 -0.69
CA THR A 289 -30.44 -13.37 -1.09
C THR A 289 -30.06 -11.89 -0.85
N ILE A 290 -29.02 -11.61 -0.06
CA ILE A 290 -28.54 -10.25 0.24
C ILE A 290 -27.54 -9.75 -0.82
N TYR A 291 -26.84 -10.65 -1.50
CA TYR A 291 -25.87 -10.28 -2.54
C TYR A 291 -26.52 -9.38 -3.58
N ASP A 292 -27.67 -9.77 -4.12
CA ASP A 292 -28.23 -9.05 -5.27
C ASP A 292 -28.71 -7.63 -4.91
N ALA A 293 -29.26 -7.43 -3.70
CA ALA A 293 -29.71 -6.11 -3.25
C ALA A 293 -28.53 -5.16 -2.96
N LEU A 294 -27.49 -5.64 -2.26
CA LEU A 294 -26.30 -4.85 -2.00
C LEU A 294 -25.53 -4.57 -3.30
N PHE A 295 -25.44 -5.58 -4.18
CA PHE A 295 -24.72 -5.46 -5.44
C PHE A 295 -25.39 -4.44 -6.36
N ALA A 296 -26.71 -4.31 -6.33
CA ALA A 296 -27.41 -3.25 -7.06
C ALA A 296 -26.99 -1.84 -6.58
N VAL A 297 -26.81 -1.64 -5.27
CA VAL A 297 -26.33 -0.36 -4.72
C VAL A 297 -24.88 -0.09 -5.15
N VAL A 298 -24.00 -1.08 -5.00
CA VAL A 298 -22.58 -0.93 -5.38
C VAL A 298 -22.45 -0.75 -6.90
N ASP A 299 -23.24 -1.48 -7.69
CA ASP A 299 -23.34 -1.32 -9.14
C ASP A 299 -23.71 0.11 -9.53
N GLN A 300 -24.74 0.68 -8.91
CA GLN A 300 -25.15 2.06 -9.19
C GLN A 300 -24.03 3.05 -8.90
N GLN A 301 -23.36 2.91 -7.75
CA GLN A 301 -22.26 3.82 -7.35
C GLN A 301 -21.06 3.72 -8.30
N PHE A 302 -20.65 2.50 -8.66
CA PHE A 302 -19.53 2.31 -9.58
C PHE A 302 -19.90 2.61 -11.04
N ALA A 303 -21.16 2.43 -11.44
CA ALA A 303 -21.67 2.86 -12.75
C ALA A 303 -21.71 4.38 -12.86
N ASP A 304 -22.21 5.08 -11.84
CA ASP A 304 -22.19 6.55 -11.77
C ASP A 304 -20.77 7.09 -11.79
N TRP A 305 -19.85 6.46 -11.06
CA TRP A 305 -18.43 6.79 -11.12
C TRP A 305 -17.89 6.61 -12.54
N LYS A 306 -18.13 5.46 -13.17
CA LYS A 306 -17.64 5.15 -14.53
C LYS A 306 -18.23 6.11 -15.59
N ALA A 307 -19.50 6.49 -15.46
CA ALA A 307 -20.15 7.45 -16.35
C ALA A 307 -19.53 8.85 -16.25
N ARG A 308 -19.04 9.24 -15.06
CA ARG A 308 -18.36 10.53 -14.82
C ARG A 308 -16.87 10.50 -15.20
N HIS A 309 -16.30 9.32 -15.42
CA HIS A 309 -14.90 9.12 -15.78
C HIS A 309 -14.79 8.19 -17.00
N PRO A 310 -15.34 8.59 -18.16
CA PRO A 310 -15.11 7.85 -19.40
C PRO A 310 -13.60 7.85 -19.66
N GLY A 311 -13.03 6.64 -19.75
CA GLY A 311 -11.61 6.45 -20.01
C GLY A 311 -11.18 7.00 -21.37
#